data_AF-T1EJ60-F1
#
_entry.id   AF-T1EJ60-F1
#
_cell.length_a   1.000
_cell.length_b   1.000
_cell.length_c   1.000
_cell.angle_alpha   90.00
_cell.angle_beta   90.00
_cell.angle_gamma   90.00
#
_symmetry.space_group_name_H-M   'P 1'
#
loop_
_entity.id
_entity.type
_entity.pdbx_description
1 polymer ?
#
loop_
_entity_poly.entity_id
_entity_poly.type
_entity_poly.pdbx_seq_one_letter_code
_entity_poly.pdbx_strand_id
1 'polypeptide(L)'
;LDIPPSNCYRLVLLGSSRVGKTSIVSRFLSNWFDDRYTPTIEDFHRKIYRIRGETYRLDILDTSGNDPFPAMKRLSLLTGDLFIIVYSIDSRESFEEAIRLKDQVTKTKRSTNPNVLGSTPRKSKPNQSSPISMVIVGNKCDREGERVV
;
A
#
# COMPACT_ATOMS: atom_id res chain seq x y z
N LEU A 1 -10.74 -7.39 -22.26
CA LEU A 1 -11.20 -8.19 -21.10
C LEU A 1 -11.88 -7.23 -20.16
N ASP A 2 -13.21 -7.25 -20.11
CA ASP A 2 -13.94 -6.43 -19.13
C ASP A 2 -13.77 -7.07 -17.76
N ILE A 3 -12.89 -6.49 -16.95
CA ILE A 3 -12.68 -6.90 -15.56
C ILE A 3 -13.76 -6.20 -14.73
N PRO A 4 -14.61 -6.94 -13.99
CA PRO A 4 -15.63 -6.33 -13.15
C PRO A 4 -15.02 -5.33 -12.17
N PRO A 5 -15.71 -4.22 -11.84
CA PRO A 5 -15.24 -3.28 -10.83
C PRO A 5 -14.94 -3.94 -9.48
N SER A 6 -15.70 -4.98 -9.11
CA SER A 6 -15.48 -5.77 -7.89
C SER A 6 -14.15 -6.56 -7.86
N ASN A 7 -13.50 -6.69 -9.02
CA ASN A 7 -12.22 -7.39 -9.19
C ASN A 7 -11.05 -6.41 -9.45
N CYS A 8 -11.30 -5.11 -9.34
CA CYS A 8 -10.28 -4.07 -9.45
C CYS A 8 -9.88 -3.61 -8.05
N TYR A 9 -8.59 -3.72 -7.73
CA TYR A 9 -8.04 -3.38 -6.42
C TYR A 9 -6.90 -2.38 -6.55
N ARG A 10 -6.89 -1.36 -5.68
CA ARG A 10 -5.79 -0.41 -5.53
C ARG A 10 -4.94 -0.76 -4.32
N LEU A 11 -3.69 -1.16 -4.55
CA LEU A 11 -2.69 -1.36 -3.53
C LEU A 11 -1.86 -0.08 -3.37
N VAL A 12 -1.79 0.44 -2.14
CA VAL A 12 -0.97 1.62 -1.81
C VAL A 12 0.20 1.19 -0.94
N LEU A 13 1.41 1.54 -1.35
CA LEU A 13 2.60 1.39 -0.53
C LEU A 13 2.85 2.67 0.27
N LEU A 14 3.04 2.54 1.58
CA LEU A 14 3.30 3.61 2.53
C LEU A 14 4.56 3.30 3.33
N GLY A 15 5.17 4.33 3.91
CA GLY A 15 6.39 4.20 4.72
C GLY A 15 7.39 5.30 4.38
N SER A 16 8.33 5.55 5.29
CA SER A 16 9.34 6.61 5.13
C SER A 16 10.15 6.47 3.84
N SER A 17 10.84 7.53 3.44
CA SER A 17 11.82 7.46 2.36
C SER A 17 12.88 6.38 2.63
N ARG A 18 13.42 5.74 1.58
CA ARG A 18 14.51 4.73 1.64
C ARG A 18 14.25 3.43 2.42
N VAL A 19 13.01 3.17 2.86
CA VAL A 19 12.64 1.88 3.47
C VAL A 19 12.53 0.73 2.45
N GLY A 20 12.57 1.03 1.15
CA GLY A 20 12.57 0.03 0.06
C GLY A 20 11.22 -0.29 -0.58
N LYS A 21 10.26 0.64 -0.54
CA LYS A 21 8.95 0.50 -1.19
C LYS A 21 9.08 0.19 -2.69
N THR A 22 9.81 1.03 -3.42
CA THR A 22 10.10 0.84 -4.85
C THR A 22 10.84 -0.47 -5.11
N SER A 23 11.82 -0.83 -4.29
CA SER A 23 12.54 -2.10 -4.40
C SER A 23 11.61 -3.32 -4.28
N ILE A 24 10.65 -3.29 -3.35
CA ILE A 24 9.63 -4.34 -3.20
C ILE A 24 8.74 -4.41 -4.46
N VAL A 25 8.31 -3.26 -4.98
CA VAL A 25 7.48 -3.18 -6.20
C VAL A 25 8.22 -3.71 -7.42
N SER A 26 9.45 -3.25 -7.67
CA SER A 26 10.26 -3.71 -8.79
C SER A 26 10.58 -5.19 -8.70
N ARG A 27 10.87 -5.70 -7.49
CA ARG A 27 11.10 -7.13 -7.27
C ARG A 27 9.84 -7.94 -7.56
N PHE A 28 8.68 -7.46 -7.13
CA PHE A 28 7.39 -8.12 -7.36
C PHE A 28 6.95 -8.12 -8.84
N LEU A 29 7.22 -7.03 -9.55
CA LEU A 29 6.77 -6.88 -10.94
C LEU A 29 7.73 -7.51 -11.95
N SER A 30 9.04 -7.33 -11.75
CA SER A 30 10.06 -7.62 -12.75
C SER A 30 11.17 -8.56 -12.26
N ASN A 31 11.07 -9.08 -11.04
CA ASN A 31 12.13 -9.85 -10.37
C ASN A 31 13.50 -9.14 -10.38
N TRP A 32 13.47 -7.80 -10.34
CA TRP A 32 14.65 -6.95 -10.46
C TRP A 32 14.90 -6.17 -9.17
N PHE A 33 16.17 -5.87 -8.91
CA PHE A 33 16.62 -5.07 -7.78
C PHE A 33 17.84 -4.24 -8.19
N ASP A 34 17.87 -2.99 -7.73
CA ASP A 34 18.97 -2.05 -7.88
C ASP A 34 19.24 -1.44 -6.51
N ASP A 35 20.52 -1.42 -6.16
CA ASP A 35 21.03 -0.91 -4.90
C ASP A 35 21.14 0.63 -4.91
N ARG A 36 21.12 1.25 -6.09
CA ARG A 36 21.14 2.70 -6.23
C ARG A 36 19.80 3.30 -5.84
N TYR A 37 19.87 4.33 -4.99
CA TYR A 37 18.69 5.07 -4.57
C TYR A 37 18.41 6.25 -5.50
N THR A 38 17.29 6.17 -6.21
CA THR A 38 16.64 7.33 -6.83
C THR A 38 15.36 7.62 -6.05
N PRO A 39 15.18 8.84 -5.47
CA PRO A 39 13.92 9.19 -4.84
C PRO A 39 12.77 9.07 -5.83
N THR A 40 11.78 8.24 -5.49
CA THR A 40 10.50 8.19 -6.20
C THR A 40 9.75 9.50 -5.95
N ILE A 41 8.82 9.87 -6.83
CA ILE A 41 7.83 10.93 -6.58
C ILE A 41 6.51 10.25 -6.24
N GLU A 42 5.94 9.60 -7.24
CA GLU A 42 4.84 8.65 -7.19
C GLU A 42 4.89 7.87 -8.50
N ASP A 43 4.73 6.55 -8.46
CA ASP A 43 4.68 5.72 -9.66
C ASP A 43 3.47 4.79 -9.62
N PHE A 44 2.90 4.52 -10.79
CA PHE A 44 1.68 3.75 -10.96
C PHE A 44 1.95 2.54 -11.83
N HIS A 45 1.71 1.36 -11.27
CA HIS A 45 1.83 0.09 -12.00
C HIS A 45 0.50 -0.65 -12.04
N ARG A 46 0.35 -1.50 -13.05
CA ARG A 46 -0.85 -2.33 -13.22
C ARG A 46 -0.46 -3.75 -13.56
N LYS A 47 -1.07 -4.71 -12.86
CA LYS A 47 -0.91 -6.15 -13.16
C LYS A 47 -2.26 -6.85 -13.14
N ILE A 48 -2.47 -7.73 -14.10
CA ILE A 48 -3.69 -8.54 -14.23
C ILE A 48 -3.36 -9.97 -13.78
N TYR A 49 -4.21 -10.54 -12.93
CA TYR A 49 -4.07 -11.89 -12.40
C TYR A 49 -5.28 -12.74 -12.74
N ARG A 50 -5.06 -14.04 -12.94
CA ARG A 50 -6.14 -15.04 -12.98
C ARG A 50 -6.07 -15.88 -11.72
N ILE A 51 -7.04 -15.73 -10.84
CA ILE A 51 -7.09 -16.41 -9.53
C ILE A 51 -8.39 -17.20 -9.49
N ARG A 52 -8.29 -18.53 -9.36
CA ARG A 52 -9.44 -19.44 -9.27
C ARG A 52 -10.45 -19.27 -10.42
N GLY A 53 -9.96 -19.04 -11.64
CA GLY A 53 -10.79 -18.87 -12.83
C GLY A 53 -11.22 -17.42 -13.10
N GLU A 54 -11.18 -16.55 -12.09
CA GLU A 54 -11.57 -15.15 -12.19
C GLU A 54 -10.39 -14.23 -12.53
N THR A 55 -10.66 -13.14 -13.26
CA THR A 55 -9.64 -12.15 -13.63
C THR A 55 -9.71 -10.96 -12.69
N TYR A 56 -8.56 -10.54 -12.18
CA TYR A 56 -8.38 -9.44 -11.24
C TYR A 56 -7.40 -8.41 -11.79
N ARG A 57 -7.65 -7.14 -11.50
CA ARG A 57 -6.74 -6.03 -11.78
C ARG A 57 -6.18 -5.49 -10.48
N LEU A 58 -4.87 -5.47 -10.35
CA LEU A 58 -4.16 -4.83 -9.25
C LEU A 58 -3.48 -3.56 -9.78
N ASP A 59 -3.95 -2.42 -9.31
CA ASP A 59 -3.37 -1.10 -9.52
C ASP A 59 -2.48 -0.77 -8.32
N ILE A 60 -1.17 -0.64 -8.53
CA ILE A 60 -0.17 -0.46 -7.47
C ILE A 60 0.30 0.98 -7.50
N LEU A 61 0.17 1.67 -6.36
CA LEU A 61 0.65 3.03 -6.15
C LEU A 61 1.91 2.98 -5.27
N ASP A 62 3.07 3.19 -5.89
CA ASP A 62 4.35 3.35 -5.19
C ASP A 62 4.56 4.83 -4.85
N THR A 63 4.81 5.13 -3.58
CA THR A 63 4.90 6.51 -3.08
C THR A 63 6.34 6.85 -2.70
N SER A 64 6.72 8.12 -2.76
CA SER A 64 8.07 8.59 -2.40
C SER A 64 8.44 8.42 -0.92
N GLY A 65 7.45 8.33 -0.04
CA GLY A 65 7.65 8.27 1.43
C GLY A 65 8.07 9.58 2.08
N ASN A 66 8.33 10.62 1.27
CA ASN A 66 8.25 12.00 1.68
C ASN A 66 6.96 12.52 1.05
N ASP A 67 6.02 13.07 1.81
CA ASP A 67 4.74 13.52 1.25
C ASP A 67 4.76 15.04 0.98
N PRO A 68 5.35 15.56 -0.12
CA PRO A 68 5.33 17.00 -0.40
C PRO A 68 3.91 17.52 -0.69
N PHE A 69 2.98 16.61 -1.04
CA PHE A 69 1.60 16.94 -1.38
C PHE A 69 0.60 16.23 -0.46
N PRO A 70 0.20 16.85 0.67
CA PRO A 70 -0.73 16.26 1.64
C PRO A 70 -2.08 15.81 1.03
N ALA A 71 -2.55 16.53 0.01
CA ALA A 71 -3.78 16.19 -0.70
C ALA A 71 -3.71 14.83 -1.41
N MET A 72 -2.58 14.52 -2.06
CA MET A 72 -2.37 13.24 -2.76
C MET A 72 -2.31 12.10 -1.75
N LYS A 73 -1.55 12.25 -0.66
CA LYS A 73 -1.55 11.28 0.46
C LYS A 73 -2.96 10.98 0.94
N ARG A 74 -3.75 12.02 1.22
CA ARG A 74 -5.15 11.86 1.69
C ARG A 74 -6.00 11.10 0.66
N LEU A 75 -5.86 11.42 -0.62
CA LEU A 75 -6.58 10.73 -1.69
C LEU A 75 -6.18 9.24 -1.77
N SER A 76 -4.91 8.91 -1.62
CA SER A 76 -4.40 7.53 -1.59
C SER A 76 -4.96 6.75 -0.41
N LEU A 77 -5.03 7.36 0.78
CA LEU A 77 -5.67 6.75 1.96
C LEU A 77 -7.18 6.52 1.75
N LEU A 78 -7.88 7.48 1.14
CA LEU A 78 -9.31 7.37 0.87
C LEU A 78 -9.62 6.30 -0.19
N THR A 79 -8.84 6.26 -1.27
CA THR A 79 -9.12 5.43 -2.45
C THR A 79 -8.44 4.06 -2.47
N GLY A 80 -7.43 3.82 -1.64
CA GLY A 80 -6.72 2.53 -1.59
C GLY A 80 -7.59 1.40 -1.02
N ASP A 81 -7.61 0.24 -1.67
CA ASP A 81 -8.32 -0.95 -1.17
C ASP A 81 -7.43 -1.80 -0.26
N LEU A 82 -6.13 -1.82 -0.56
CA LEU A 82 -5.09 -2.61 0.10
C LEU A 82 -3.93 -1.69 0.50
N PHE A 83 -3.31 -1.97 1.65
CA PHE A 83 -2.19 -1.17 2.15
C PHE A 83 -1.01 -2.06 2.54
N ILE A 84 0.18 -1.71 2.05
CA ILE A 84 1.45 -2.24 2.56
C ILE A 84 2.20 -1.08 3.21
N ILE A 85 2.49 -1.21 4.50
CA ILE A 85 3.22 -0.20 5.26
C ILE A 85 4.62 -0.75 5.54
N VAL A 86 5.62 -0.15 4.92
CA VAL A 86 7.00 -0.61 4.94
C VAL A 86 7.80 0.22 5.93
N TYR A 87 8.54 -0.45 6.80
CA TYR A 87 9.63 0.14 7.58
C TYR A 87 10.93 -0.62 7.30
N SER A 88 12.05 -0.07 7.75
CA SER A 88 13.36 -0.69 7.62
C SER A 88 13.81 -1.19 9.00
N ILE A 89 14.28 -2.44 9.09
CA ILE A 89 14.70 -3.02 10.38
C ILE A 89 15.90 -2.30 11.00
N ASP A 90 16.69 -1.61 10.18
CA ASP A 90 17.84 -0.77 10.53
C ASP A 90 17.46 0.68 10.90
N SER A 91 16.17 1.01 11.01
CA SER A 91 15.69 2.36 11.34
C SER A 91 14.46 2.36 12.24
N ARG A 92 14.65 2.66 13.53
CA ARG A 92 13.57 2.83 14.52
C ARG A 92 12.59 3.93 14.14
N GLU A 93 13.09 5.04 13.63
CA GLU A 93 12.27 6.18 13.16
C GLU A 93 11.30 5.74 12.05
N SER A 94 11.75 4.89 11.13
CA SER A 94 10.89 4.35 10.07
C SER A 94 9.79 3.43 10.59
N PHE A 95 10.07 2.68 11.66
CA PHE A 95 9.08 1.84 12.33
C PHE A 95 8.01 2.67 13.06
N GLU A 96 8.43 3.71 13.78
CA GLU A 96 7.50 4.63 14.44
C GLU A 96 6.58 5.32 13.43
N GLU A 97 7.11 5.73 12.28
CA GLU A 97 6.31 6.30 11.21
C GLU A 97 5.35 5.27 10.60
N ALA A 98 5.76 4.00 10.44
CA ALA A 98 4.86 2.94 10.00
C ALA A 98 3.67 2.74 10.95
N ILE A 99 3.89 2.85 12.27
CA ILE A 99 2.80 2.82 13.25
C ILE A 99 1.86 4.02 13.10
N ARG A 100 2.40 5.23 12.91
CA ARG A 100 1.57 6.43 12.66
C ARG A 100 0.73 6.30 11.38
N LEU A 101 1.32 5.78 10.31
CA LEU A 101 0.65 5.54 9.04
C LEU A 101 -0.47 4.50 9.17
N LYS A 102 -0.24 3.42 9.92
CA LYS A 102 -1.27 2.41 10.23
C LYS A 102 -2.48 3.04 10.91
N ASP A 103 -2.25 3.92 11.88
CA ASP A 103 -3.33 4.62 12.57
C ASP A 103 -4.07 5.59 11.66
N GLN A 104 -3.37 6.30 10.76
CA GLN A 104 -3.98 7.17 9.76
C GLN A 104 -4.89 6.39 8.81
N VAL A 105 -4.41 5.29 8.21
CA VAL A 105 -5.25 4.43 7.36
C VAL A 105 -6.46 3.93 8.13
N THR A 106 -6.27 3.48 9.37
CA THR A 106 -7.37 2.97 10.21
C THR A 106 -8.45 4.02 10.47
N LYS A 107 -8.04 5.24 10.83
CA LYS A 107 -8.95 6.37 11.04
C LYS A 107 -9.67 6.74 9.75
N THR A 108 -8.94 6.89 8.65
CA THR A 108 -9.53 7.25 7.35
C THR A 108 -10.56 6.22 6.89
N LYS A 109 -10.25 4.92 6.97
CA LYS A 109 -11.14 3.85 6.50
C LYS A 109 -12.37 3.62 7.38
N ARG A 110 -12.29 3.95 8.68
CA ARG A 110 -13.44 3.89 9.58
C ARG A 110 -14.37 5.09 9.42
N SER A 111 -13.83 6.27 9.11
CA SER A 111 -14.61 7.50 8.93
C SER A 111 -15.28 7.61 7.57
N THR A 112 -14.84 6.85 6.57
CA THR A 112 -15.50 6.80 5.26
C THR A 112 -16.76 5.95 5.32
N ASN A 113 -17.92 6.60 5.26
CA ASN A 113 -19.18 5.93 4.93
C ASN A 113 -19.05 5.26 3.54
N PRO A 114 -19.46 4.00 3.37
CA PRO A 114 -19.37 3.28 2.09
C PRO A 114 -20.04 4.01 0.91
N ASN A 115 -20.95 4.95 1.19
CA ASN A 115 -21.78 5.64 0.20
C ASN A 115 -21.13 6.88 -0.44
N VAL A 116 -19.97 7.37 0.02
CA VAL A 116 -19.43 8.68 -0.41
C VAL A 116 -18.45 8.59 -1.58
N LEU A 117 -17.90 7.42 -1.89
CA LEU A 117 -16.79 7.32 -2.84
C LEU A 117 -16.92 6.15 -3.82
N GLY A 118 -18.01 6.10 -4.60
CA GLY A 118 -18.15 5.36 -5.87
C GLY A 118 -17.78 3.87 -5.90
N SER A 119 -17.45 3.28 -4.76
CA SER A 119 -17.10 1.89 -4.59
C SER A 119 -18.42 1.15 -4.51
N THR A 120 -18.65 0.27 -5.48
CA THR A 120 -19.86 -0.55 -5.54
C THR A 120 -20.07 -1.17 -4.17
N PRO A 121 -21.28 -1.06 -3.57
CA PRO A 121 -21.51 -1.61 -2.25
C PRO A 121 -21.21 -3.11 -2.31
N ARG A 122 -20.11 -3.52 -1.64
CA ARG A 122 -19.92 -4.93 -1.31
C ARG A 122 -21.19 -5.32 -0.55
N LYS A 123 -21.85 -6.41 -0.97
CA LYS A 123 -22.95 -7.04 -0.22
C LYS A 123 -22.39 -7.58 1.10
N SER A 124 -21.94 -6.71 2.00
CA SER A 124 -21.65 -7.05 3.39
C SER A 124 -22.97 -7.01 4.14
N LYS A 125 -23.22 -8.03 4.97
CA LYS A 125 -24.34 -8.05 5.92
C LYS A 125 -24.35 -6.72 6.71
N PRO A 126 -25.53 -6.18 7.03
CA PRO A 126 -25.71 -4.80 7.54
C PRO A 126 -24.98 -4.46 8.86
N ASN A 127 -24.27 -5.42 9.50
CA ASN A 127 -23.61 -5.24 10.79
C ASN A 127 -22.12 -5.65 10.84
N GLN A 128 -21.42 -5.77 9.71
CA GLN A 128 -19.99 -6.14 9.72
C GLN A 128 -19.18 -5.17 8.87
N SER A 129 -18.46 -4.23 9.51
CA SER A 129 -17.41 -3.48 8.84
C SER A 129 -16.37 -4.48 8.33
N SER A 130 -16.17 -4.58 7.02
CA SER A 130 -15.14 -5.45 6.48
C SER A 130 -13.77 -5.04 7.06
N PRO A 131 -12.91 -5.99 7.45
CA PRO A 131 -11.60 -5.67 7.99
C PRO A 131 -10.76 -4.89 6.95
N ILE A 132 -10.01 -3.89 7.43
CA ILE A 132 -9.08 -3.14 6.60
C ILE A 132 -7.98 -4.11 6.15
N SER A 133 -7.78 -4.26 4.84
CA SER A 133 -6.75 -5.12 4.28
C SER A 133 -5.42 -4.39 4.29
N MET A 134 -4.62 -4.63 5.33
CA MET A 134 -3.34 -3.96 5.56
C MET A 134 -2.29 -4.95 6.08
N VAL A 135 -1.05 -4.80 5.62
CA VAL A 135 0.12 -5.53 6.15
C VAL A 135 1.22 -4.52 6.50
N ILE A 136 1.91 -4.76 7.62
CA ILE A 136 3.13 -4.03 8.01
C ILE A 136 4.32 -4.92 7.65
N VAL A 137 5.33 -4.34 7.00
CA VAL A 137 6.50 -5.06 6.45
C VAL A 137 7.78 -4.45 7.01
N GLY A 138 8.54 -5.26 7.75
CA GLY A 138 9.93 -4.95 8.11
C GLY A 138 10.85 -5.37 6.97
N ASN A 139 11.42 -4.40 6.26
CA ASN A 139 12.29 -4.63 5.13
C ASN A 139 13.77 -4.58 5.53
N LYS A 140 14.64 -5.01 4.60
CA LYS A 140 16.11 -5.07 4.74
C LYS A 140 16.60 -6.11 5.75
N CYS A 141 15.93 -7.26 5.81
CA CYS A 141 16.33 -8.38 6.69
C CYS A 141 17.70 -8.97 6.35
N ASP A 142 18.26 -8.65 5.18
CA ASP A 142 19.66 -8.91 4.84
C ASP A 142 20.65 -8.15 5.76
N ARG A 143 20.21 -7.06 6.41
CA ARG A 143 21.00 -6.23 7.35
C ARG A 143 20.75 -6.59 8.81
N GLU A 144 20.67 -7.88 9.13
CA GLU A 144 20.36 -8.34 10.49
C GLU A 144 21.33 -7.79 11.54
N GLY A 145 22.61 -7.60 11.19
CA GLY A 145 23.62 -7.01 12.09
C GLY A 145 23.39 -5.54 12.43
N GLU A 146 22.54 -4.83 11.69
CA GLU A 146 22.16 -3.43 11.89
C GLU A 146 20.74 -3.29 12.49
N ARG A 147 20.09 -4.41 12.86
CA ARG A 147 18.71 -4.40 13.36
C ARG A 147 18.57 -3.55 14.63
N VAL A 148 17.58 -2.66 14.63
CA VAL A 148 17.18 -1.85 15.78
C VAL A 148 15.70 -2.01 16.19
N VAL A 149 14.92 -2.76 15.41
CA VAL A 149 13.49 -3.08 15.63
C VAL A 149 13.13 -4.48 15.17
#